data_AF-A0A832H3C8-F1
#
_entry.id   AF-A0A832H3C8-F1
#
_cell.length_a   1.000
_cell.length_b   1.000
_cell.length_c   1.000
_cell.angle_alpha   90.00
_cell.angle_beta   90.00
_cell.angle_gamma   90.00
#
_symmetry.space_group_name_H-M   'P 1'
#
loop_
_entity.id
_entity.type
_entity.pdbx_description
1 polymer ?
#
loop_
_entity_poly.entity_id
_entity_poly.type
_entity_poly.pdbx_seq_one_letter_code
_entity_poly.pdbx_strand_id
1 'polypeptide(L)'
;MAIFDWDNLLSHLNQTLIEAMREDMQQPSASEIPASGWLGYPGASEELIVQAETRLGTQLPPSYREFLQVSNGWRRSDWTELELWSVEQIDWFRSRNLDWINCWQPYTPERPSIPDAQYFVYGEEQDPVHLRREYLETALEISSNSGDGDIYLLIPEVVDSNGEWEAWHFGNKLPGAYRYRSFYELMQQALVWGRFVY
;
A
#
# COMPACT_ATOMS: atom_id res chain seq x y z
N MET A 1 16.35 -9.25 12.57
CA MET A 1 15.10 -8.49 12.58
C MET A 1 15.38 -7.17 11.91
N ALA A 2 14.63 -6.85 10.85
CA ALA A 2 14.54 -5.47 10.39
C ALA A 2 13.96 -4.63 11.53
N ILE A 3 14.43 -3.39 11.66
CA ILE A 3 13.92 -2.43 12.65
C ILE A 3 13.16 -1.38 11.84
N PHE A 4 11.85 -1.30 12.03
CA PHE A 4 10.99 -0.30 11.38
C PHE A 4 10.66 0.80 12.39
N ASP A 5 10.93 2.06 12.05
CA ASP A 5 10.66 3.19 12.94
C ASP A 5 9.30 3.81 12.57
N TRP A 6 8.24 3.02 12.77
CA TRP A 6 6.87 3.41 12.40
C TRP A 6 6.39 4.64 13.19
N ASP A 7 6.74 4.74 14.48
CA ASP A 7 6.35 5.89 15.29
C ASP A 7 6.91 7.19 14.72
N ASN A 8 8.19 7.21 14.33
CA ASN A 8 8.82 8.37 13.71
C ASN A 8 8.23 8.67 12.33
N LEU A 9 8.13 7.63 11.48
CA LEU A 9 7.65 7.78 10.11
C LEU A 9 6.21 8.32 10.08
N LEU A 10 5.30 7.72 10.86
CA LEU A 10 3.90 8.12 10.89
C LEU A 10 3.72 9.49 11.56
N SER A 11 4.57 9.84 12.53
CA SER A 11 4.56 11.19 13.13
C SER A 11 4.91 12.27 12.11
N HIS A 12 5.97 12.07 11.33
CA HIS A 12 6.35 13.01 10.28
C HIS A 12 5.30 13.02 9.16
N LEU A 13 4.84 11.86 8.73
CA LEU A 13 3.81 11.75 7.70
C LEU A 13 2.55 12.50 8.12
N ASN A 14 2.07 12.29 9.35
CA ASN A 14 0.92 13.01 9.89
C ASN A 14 1.10 14.54 9.85
N GLN A 15 2.27 15.06 10.22
CA GLN A 15 2.56 16.49 10.17
C GLN A 15 2.55 17.01 8.74
N THR A 16 3.28 16.35 7.84
CA THR A 16 3.37 16.75 6.43
C THR A 16 2.01 16.77 5.74
N LEU A 17 1.19 15.74 5.97
CA LEU A 17 -0.15 15.65 5.39
C LEU A 17 -1.07 16.75 5.94
N ILE A 18 -1.07 16.98 7.25
CA ILE A 18 -1.88 18.05 7.87
C ILE A 18 -1.44 19.43 7.38
N GLU A 19 -0.14 19.66 7.19
CA GLU A 19 0.38 20.91 6.62
C GLU A 19 -0.09 21.09 5.18
N ALA A 20 0.03 20.06 4.34
CA ALA A 20 -0.47 20.09 2.96
C ALA A 20 -1.99 20.35 2.89
N MET A 21 -2.79 19.71 3.75
CA MET A 21 -4.24 19.94 3.84
C MET A 21 -4.60 21.37 4.23
N ARG A 22 -3.81 22.02 5.08
CA ARG A 22 -4.03 23.42 5.51
C ARG A 22 -3.68 24.42 4.43
N GLU A 23 -2.69 24.12 3.60
CA GLU A 23 -2.24 24.98 2.50
C GLU A 23 -3.17 24.93 1.29
N ASP A 24 -3.93 23.84 1.13
CA ASP A 24 -4.92 23.71 0.05
C ASP A 24 -6.17 24.55 0.31
N MET A 25 -6.12 25.83 -0.06
CA MET A 25 -7.23 26.80 0.06
C MET A 25 -8.45 26.49 -0.82
N GLN A 26 -8.38 25.48 -1.71
CA GLN A 26 -9.49 25.13 -2.61
C GLN A 26 -10.40 24.03 -2.06
N GLN A 27 -10.05 23.39 -0.95
CA GLN A 27 -10.88 22.38 -0.31
C GLN A 27 -11.18 22.72 1.16
N PRO A 28 -12.45 22.66 1.61
CA PRO A 28 -12.80 22.83 3.02
C PRO A 28 -12.47 21.54 3.81
N SER A 29 -11.21 21.07 3.79
CA SER A 29 -10.77 19.81 4.43
C SER A 29 -10.48 19.95 5.93
N ALA A 30 -10.55 21.16 6.50
CA ALA A 30 -10.30 21.39 7.92
C ALA A 30 -11.27 20.64 8.85
N SER A 31 -12.46 20.23 8.36
CA SER A 31 -13.41 19.39 9.10
C SER A 31 -13.05 17.90 9.12
N GLU A 32 -12.08 17.46 8.30
CA GLU A 32 -11.67 16.06 8.17
C GLU A 32 -10.44 15.74 9.02
N ILE A 33 -9.70 16.77 9.46
CA ILE A 33 -8.63 16.60 10.45
C ILE A 33 -9.28 16.29 11.80
N PRO A 34 -8.99 15.13 12.41
CA PRO A 34 -9.52 14.81 13.73
C PRO A 34 -9.11 15.86 14.75
N ALA A 35 -9.96 16.12 15.75
CA ALA A 35 -9.65 17.08 16.81
C ALA A 35 -8.35 16.75 17.58
N SER A 36 -7.92 15.48 17.54
CA SER A 36 -6.62 15.02 18.07
C SER A 36 -5.41 15.52 17.28
N GLY A 37 -5.59 16.00 16.04
CA GLY A 37 -4.49 16.31 15.12
C GLY A 37 -3.73 15.07 14.65
N TRP A 38 -4.37 13.88 14.72
CA TRP A 38 -3.80 12.60 14.32
C TRP A 38 -4.69 11.89 13.30
N LEU A 39 -4.17 11.64 12.10
CA LEU A 39 -4.88 11.01 10.99
C LEU A 39 -4.99 9.48 11.10
N GLY A 40 -4.05 8.84 11.79
CA GLY A 40 -4.07 7.40 12.02
C GLY A 40 -5.23 6.93 12.89
N TYR A 41 -5.61 5.67 12.74
CA TYR A 41 -6.50 4.99 13.68
C TYR A 41 -5.72 4.45 14.88
N PRO A 42 -6.39 4.10 16.00
CA PRO A 42 -5.77 3.29 17.03
C PRO A 42 -5.18 2.00 16.45
N GLY A 43 -4.05 1.57 16.98
CA GLY A 43 -3.42 0.31 16.59
C GLY A 43 -4.34 -0.91 16.78
N ALA A 44 -4.20 -1.88 15.88
CA ALA A 44 -4.86 -3.17 15.96
C ALA A 44 -4.26 -4.00 17.10
N SER A 45 -5.10 -4.75 17.81
CA SER A 45 -4.61 -5.72 18.77
C SER A 45 -4.02 -6.93 18.06
N GLU A 46 -3.13 -7.64 18.74
CA GLU A 46 -2.53 -8.88 18.25
C GLU A 46 -3.61 -9.92 17.87
N GLU A 47 -4.72 -9.97 18.62
CA GLU A 47 -5.83 -10.87 18.33
C GLU A 47 -6.54 -10.55 17.01
N LEU A 48 -6.71 -9.26 16.69
CA LEU A 48 -7.32 -8.85 15.41
C LEU A 48 -6.43 -9.20 14.22
N ILE A 49 -5.12 -8.98 14.38
CA ILE A 49 -4.14 -9.32 13.36
C ILE A 49 -4.11 -10.83 13.12
N VAL A 50 -4.02 -11.64 14.17
CA VAL A 50 -4.04 -13.11 14.06
C VAL A 50 -5.34 -13.62 13.46
N GLN A 51 -6.48 -13.00 13.76
CA GLN A 51 -7.76 -13.33 13.14
C GLN A 51 -7.75 -13.05 11.63
N ALA A 52 -7.20 -11.92 11.20
CA ALA A 52 -7.08 -11.60 9.78
C ALA A 52 -6.11 -12.55 9.06
N GLU A 53 -4.96 -12.86 9.66
CA GLU A 53 -4.01 -13.84 9.11
C GLU A 53 -4.65 -15.22 8.95
N THR A 54 -5.42 -15.65 9.95
CA THR A 54 -6.19 -16.90 9.89
C THR A 54 -7.22 -16.87 8.77
N ARG A 55 -7.93 -15.75 8.60
CA ARG A 55 -8.92 -15.54 7.52
C ARG A 55 -8.27 -15.54 6.14
N LEU A 56 -7.11 -14.91 6.00
CA LEU A 56 -6.36 -14.82 4.74
C LEU A 56 -5.60 -16.13 4.44
N GLY A 57 -5.32 -16.94 5.45
CA GLY A 57 -4.56 -18.19 5.32
C GLY A 57 -3.05 -17.98 5.22
N THR A 58 -2.54 -16.83 5.67
CA THR A 58 -1.12 -16.46 5.59
C THR A 58 -0.76 -15.47 6.69
N GLN A 59 0.53 -15.38 7.04
CA GLN A 59 1.03 -14.32 7.91
C GLN A 59 1.28 -13.05 7.09
N LEU A 60 0.95 -11.89 7.66
CA LEU A 60 1.21 -10.59 7.06
C LEU A 60 2.73 -10.29 7.09
N PRO A 61 3.27 -9.54 6.11
CA PRO A 61 4.67 -9.17 6.12
C PRO A 61 5.01 -8.34 7.37
N PRO A 62 6.19 -8.55 7.99
CA PRO A 62 6.52 -7.96 9.29
C PRO A 62 6.30 -6.44 9.38
N SER A 63 6.68 -5.67 8.37
CA SER A 63 6.52 -4.21 8.37
C SER A 63 5.06 -3.79 8.36
N TYR A 64 4.21 -4.46 7.58
CA TYR A 64 2.78 -4.18 7.55
C TYR A 64 2.10 -4.59 8.86
N ARG A 65 2.55 -5.70 9.47
CA ARG A 65 2.09 -6.12 10.80
C ARG A 65 2.39 -5.05 11.85
N GLU A 66 3.63 -4.56 11.90
CA GLU A 66 4.03 -3.51 12.85
C GLU A 66 3.29 -2.20 12.58
N PHE A 67 3.07 -1.83 11.31
CA PHE A 67 2.23 -0.68 10.96
C PHE A 67 0.83 -0.83 11.56
N LEU A 68 0.17 -1.98 11.39
CA LEU A 68 -1.17 -2.21 11.92
C LEU A 68 -1.23 -2.11 13.45
N GLN A 69 -0.16 -2.52 14.15
CA GLN A 69 -0.05 -2.37 15.61
C GLN A 69 0.08 -0.91 16.06
N VAL A 70 0.64 -0.03 15.22
CA VAL A 70 0.70 1.42 15.48
C VAL A 70 -0.58 2.11 15.02
N SER A 71 -1.11 1.73 13.86
CA SER A 71 -2.33 2.30 13.28
C SER A 71 -3.10 1.28 12.44
N ASN A 72 -4.32 0.95 12.86
CA ASN A 72 -5.19 0.01 12.15
C ASN A 72 -5.86 0.66 10.93
N GLY A 73 -5.07 0.97 9.91
CA GLY A 73 -5.46 1.78 8.76
C GLY A 73 -5.09 3.25 8.94
N TRP A 74 -5.32 4.06 7.91
CA TRP A 74 -4.94 5.47 7.88
C TRP A 74 -5.92 6.28 7.04
N ARG A 75 -6.38 7.41 7.57
CA ARG A 75 -7.37 8.27 6.91
C ARG A 75 -6.81 8.98 5.70
N ARG A 76 -7.73 9.44 4.84
CA ARG A 76 -7.45 10.33 3.70
C ARG A 76 -6.51 11.43 4.13
N SER A 77 -5.51 11.66 3.30
CA SER A 77 -4.43 12.58 3.64
C SER A 77 -4.18 13.66 2.61
N ASP A 78 -4.88 13.61 1.49
CA ASP A 78 -4.72 14.50 0.35
C ASP A 78 -5.95 14.41 -0.58
N TRP A 79 -5.87 15.12 -1.70
CA TRP A 79 -6.86 15.16 -2.77
C TRP A 79 -7.12 13.81 -3.47
N THR A 80 -6.32 12.78 -3.20
CA THR A 80 -6.40 11.49 -3.89
C THR A 80 -7.50 10.61 -3.31
N GLU A 81 -8.00 10.92 -2.11
CA GLU A 81 -9.03 10.15 -1.39
C GLU A 81 -8.58 8.72 -0.99
N LEU A 82 -7.31 8.37 -1.14
CA LEU A 82 -6.78 7.06 -0.77
C LEU A 82 -6.72 6.93 0.76
N GLU A 83 -7.30 5.85 1.27
CA GLU A 83 -7.26 5.43 2.68
C GLU A 83 -6.56 4.08 2.80
N LEU A 84 -5.76 3.89 3.85
CA LEU A 84 -5.26 2.56 4.18
C LEU A 84 -6.32 1.83 5.01
N TRP A 85 -6.67 0.63 4.59
CA TRP A 85 -7.68 -0.20 5.22
C TRP A 85 -7.25 -0.71 6.59
N SER A 86 -8.26 -0.92 7.44
CA SER A 86 -8.07 -1.66 8.68
C SER A 86 -7.82 -3.15 8.38
N VAL A 87 -7.22 -3.85 9.33
CA VAL A 87 -6.88 -5.29 9.24
C VAL A 87 -8.10 -6.19 9.04
N GLU A 88 -9.29 -5.72 9.43
CA GLU A 88 -10.56 -6.41 9.19
C GLU A 88 -11.05 -6.22 7.75
N GLN A 89 -10.69 -5.10 7.12
CA GLN A 89 -11.14 -4.72 5.78
C GLN A 89 -10.27 -5.28 4.67
N ILE A 90 -8.97 -5.54 4.91
CA ILE A 90 -8.08 -6.12 3.90
C ILE A 90 -8.56 -7.49 3.42
N ASP A 91 -8.44 -7.74 2.13
CA ASP A 91 -8.70 -9.04 1.52
C ASP A 91 -7.93 -9.15 0.20
N TRP A 92 -7.86 -10.36 -0.35
CA TRP A 92 -7.24 -10.60 -1.65
C TRP A 92 -7.86 -9.72 -2.73
N PHE A 93 -7.02 -9.09 -3.55
CA PHE A 93 -7.44 -8.17 -4.61
C PHE A 93 -8.50 -8.77 -5.54
N ARG A 94 -8.32 -10.06 -5.88
CA ARG A 94 -9.26 -10.84 -6.70
C ARG A 94 -10.68 -10.92 -6.13
N SER A 95 -10.87 -10.79 -4.81
CA SER A 95 -12.18 -10.88 -4.16
C SER A 95 -13.08 -9.71 -4.55
N ARG A 96 -12.50 -8.57 -4.91
CA ARG A 96 -13.23 -7.34 -5.30
C ARG A 96 -13.03 -6.95 -6.76
N ASN A 97 -11.89 -7.31 -7.35
CA ASN A 97 -11.41 -6.69 -8.58
C ASN A 97 -11.16 -7.69 -9.73
N LEU A 98 -11.99 -8.73 -9.85
CA LEU A 98 -11.82 -9.77 -10.88
C LEU A 98 -11.86 -9.20 -12.31
N ASP A 99 -12.74 -8.24 -12.59
CA ASP A 99 -12.79 -7.57 -13.89
C ASP A 99 -11.52 -6.79 -14.20
N TRP A 100 -10.91 -6.19 -13.18
CA TRP A 100 -9.63 -5.48 -13.32
C TRP A 100 -8.51 -6.47 -13.66
N ILE A 101 -8.44 -7.61 -12.98
CA ILE A 101 -7.48 -8.69 -13.29
C ILE A 101 -7.66 -9.17 -14.74
N ASN A 102 -8.90 -9.34 -15.19
CA ASN A 102 -9.19 -9.79 -16.56
C ASN A 102 -8.66 -8.82 -17.62
N CYS A 103 -8.73 -7.51 -17.38
CA CYS A 103 -8.15 -6.49 -18.27
C CYS A 103 -6.62 -6.55 -18.34
N TRP A 104 -5.97 -7.09 -17.31
CA TRP A 104 -4.51 -7.18 -17.18
C TRP A 104 -3.96 -8.58 -17.50
N GLN A 105 -4.78 -9.52 -17.96
CA GLN A 105 -4.29 -10.85 -18.28
C GLN A 105 -3.08 -10.81 -19.23
N PRO A 106 -2.06 -11.64 -18.98
CA PRO A 106 -0.87 -11.64 -19.81
C PRO A 106 -1.23 -12.12 -21.22
N TYR A 107 -0.65 -11.48 -22.23
CA TYR A 107 -0.80 -11.89 -23.62
C TYR A 107 -0.14 -13.25 -23.90
N THR A 108 0.75 -13.70 -23.01
CA THR A 108 1.51 -14.94 -23.12
C THR A 108 1.17 -15.87 -21.96
N PRO A 109 1.23 -17.21 -22.18
CA PRO A 109 1.07 -18.18 -21.11
C PRO A 109 2.34 -18.38 -20.27
N GLU A 110 3.46 -17.76 -20.65
CA GLU A 110 4.75 -17.91 -19.95
C GLU A 110 4.72 -17.19 -18.60
N ARG A 111 5.17 -17.88 -17.55
CA ARG A 111 5.20 -17.37 -16.18
C ARG A 111 6.59 -17.64 -15.56
N PRO A 112 7.25 -16.66 -14.93
CA PRO A 112 6.82 -15.27 -14.87
C PRO A 112 6.87 -14.58 -16.24
N SER A 113 5.94 -13.67 -16.50
CA SER A 113 5.81 -12.95 -17.78
C SER A 113 6.96 -11.99 -18.03
N ILE A 114 7.63 -11.52 -16.96
CA ILE A 114 8.79 -10.63 -17.00
C ILE A 114 9.99 -11.33 -16.33
N PRO A 115 11.15 -11.44 -17.00
CA PRO A 115 12.36 -12.03 -16.41
C PRO A 115 12.87 -11.27 -15.18
N ASP A 116 13.50 -11.99 -14.25
CA ASP A 116 14.07 -11.45 -13.00
C ASP A 116 14.93 -10.19 -13.22
N ALA A 117 15.78 -10.21 -14.25
CA ALA A 117 16.68 -9.10 -14.56
C ALA A 117 15.98 -7.78 -14.92
N GLN A 118 14.74 -7.84 -15.41
CA GLN A 118 13.91 -6.67 -15.69
C GLN A 118 12.95 -6.36 -14.53
N TYR A 119 12.53 -7.39 -13.81
CA TYR A 119 11.54 -7.27 -12.75
C TYR A 119 12.14 -6.71 -11.44
N PHE A 120 13.30 -7.21 -11.01
CA PHE A 120 13.90 -6.86 -9.72
C PHE A 120 14.74 -5.56 -9.76
N VAL A 121 14.31 -4.60 -10.58
CA VAL A 121 14.85 -3.23 -10.61
C VAL A 121 13.90 -2.34 -9.82
N TYR A 122 14.44 -1.64 -8.81
CA TYR A 122 13.68 -0.80 -7.88
C TYR A 122 14.27 0.62 -7.82
N GLY A 123 13.52 1.55 -7.22
CA GLY A 123 13.94 2.96 -7.11
C GLY A 123 13.72 3.71 -8.42
N GLU A 124 14.55 4.71 -8.72
CA GLU A 124 14.39 5.59 -9.88
C GLU A 124 14.62 4.90 -11.23
N GLU A 125 15.39 3.81 -11.26
CA GLU A 125 15.72 3.08 -12.49
C GLU A 125 14.63 2.08 -12.91
N GLN A 126 13.61 1.87 -12.08
CA GLN A 126 12.55 0.93 -12.41
C GLN A 126 11.67 1.46 -13.55
N ASP A 127 11.24 0.56 -14.43
CA ASP A 127 10.18 0.85 -15.40
C ASP A 127 8.86 0.20 -14.92
N PRO A 128 7.80 0.98 -14.64
CA PRO A 128 6.52 0.44 -14.20
C PRO A 128 5.89 -0.56 -15.17
N VAL A 129 6.26 -0.54 -16.46
CA VAL A 129 5.73 -1.49 -17.46
C VAL A 129 6.21 -2.92 -17.24
N HIS A 130 7.33 -3.11 -16.52
CA HIS A 130 7.92 -4.42 -16.23
C HIS A 130 7.19 -5.13 -15.08
N LEU A 131 5.86 -5.14 -15.14
CA LEU A 131 4.96 -5.70 -14.14
C LEU A 131 4.62 -7.16 -14.44
N ARG A 132 4.77 -8.05 -13.45
CA ARG A 132 4.30 -9.44 -13.50
C ARG A 132 2.82 -9.50 -13.16
N ARG A 133 1.99 -9.25 -14.17
CA ARG A 133 0.53 -9.07 -14.03
C ARG A 133 -0.18 -10.25 -13.40
N GLU A 134 0.37 -11.45 -13.57
CA GLU A 134 -0.10 -12.68 -12.95
C GLU A 134 -0.13 -12.61 -11.41
N TYR A 135 0.64 -11.72 -10.77
CA TYR A 135 0.62 -11.53 -9.32
C TYR A 135 -0.62 -10.77 -8.82
N LEU A 136 -1.39 -10.13 -9.71
CA LEU A 136 -2.69 -9.54 -9.33
C LEU A 136 -3.71 -10.61 -8.88
N GLU A 137 -3.55 -11.87 -9.31
CA GLU A 137 -4.43 -12.98 -8.93
C GLU A 137 -4.35 -13.32 -7.43
N THR A 138 -3.27 -12.91 -6.77
CA THR A 138 -2.89 -13.31 -5.39
C THR A 138 -2.45 -12.13 -4.54
N ALA A 139 -2.36 -10.93 -5.10
CA ALA A 139 -2.08 -9.70 -4.38
C ALA A 139 -3.08 -9.45 -3.24
N LEU A 140 -2.59 -8.97 -2.10
CA LEU A 140 -3.40 -8.50 -0.98
C LEU A 140 -3.66 -7.01 -1.14
N GLU A 141 -4.92 -6.60 -1.18
CA GLU A 141 -5.31 -5.20 -1.31
C GLU A 141 -5.44 -4.57 0.08
N ILE A 142 -4.73 -3.45 0.30
CA ILE A 142 -4.58 -2.82 1.62
C ILE A 142 -5.05 -1.37 1.67
N SER A 143 -5.60 -0.83 0.58
CA SER A 143 -6.11 0.54 0.52
C SER A 143 -7.47 0.61 -0.18
N SER A 144 -8.20 1.68 0.07
CA SER A 144 -9.32 2.05 -0.79
C SER A 144 -8.82 2.45 -2.18
N ASN A 145 -9.74 2.38 -3.14
CA ASN A 145 -9.52 3.03 -4.42
C ASN A 145 -9.49 4.55 -4.21
N SER A 146 -8.42 5.18 -4.67
CA SER A 146 -8.35 6.63 -4.80
C SER A 146 -9.49 7.11 -5.73
N GLY A 147 -9.89 8.38 -5.65
CA GLY A 147 -10.85 8.95 -6.61
C GLY A 147 -10.42 8.81 -8.08
N ASP A 148 -9.15 8.48 -8.30
CA ASP A 148 -8.46 8.38 -9.58
C ASP A 148 -8.03 6.97 -10.00
N GLY A 149 -8.34 5.92 -9.21
CA GLY A 149 -8.03 4.55 -9.60
C GLY A 149 -6.74 3.97 -9.04
N ASP A 150 -6.11 4.59 -8.04
CA ASP A 150 -4.87 4.12 -7.41
C ASP A 150 -5.16 3.32 -6.14
N ILE A 151 -4.36 2.26 -5.94
CA ILE A 151 -4.42 1.37 -4.80
C ILE A 151 -3.03 0.89 -4.41
N TYR A 152 -2.93 0.41 -3.17
CA TYR A 152 -1.76 -0.31 -2.66
C TYR A 152 -2.03 -1.80 -2.54
N LEU A 153 -1.07 -2.58 -3.04
CA LEU A 153 -1.09 -4.03 -3.01
C LEU A 153 0.17 -4.57 -2.34
N LEU A 154 0.05 -5.69 -1.63
CA LEU A 154 1.18 -6.48 -1.13
C LEU A 154 1.26 -7.81 -1.87
N ILE A 155 2.46 -8.20 -2.29
CA ILE A 155 2.68 -9.26 -3.27
C ILE A 155 3.34 -10.47 -2.62
N PRO A 156 2.57 -11.53 -2.30
CA PRO A 156 3.09 -12.70 -1.58
C PRO A 156 4.02 -13.58 -2.43
N GLU A 157 4.14 -13.36 -3.74
CA GLU A 157 5.05 -14.10 -4.63
C GLU A 157 6.50 -13.64 -4.49
N VAL A 158 6.70 -12.41 -4.00
CA VAL A 158 8.01 -11.79 -3.88
C VAL A 158 8.28 -11.54 -2.40
N VAL A 159 8.94 -12.50 -1.77
CA VAL A 159 9.25 -12.49 -0.34
C VAL A 159 10.76 -12.41 -0.13
N ASP A 160 11.21 -11.44 0.66
CA ASP A 160 12.63 -11.28 1.00
C ASP A 160 13.09 -12.25 2.11
N SER A 161 14.37 -12.20 2.48
CA SER A 161 14.92 -13.06 3.54
C SER A 161 14.37 -12.78 4.95
N ASN A 162 13.70 -11.65 5.16
CA ASN A 162 13.08 -11.25 6.42
C ASN A 162 11.58 -11.60 6.47
N GLY A 163 11.00 -12.09 5.37
CA GLY A 163 9.57 -12.31 5.24
C GLY A 163 8.78 -11.09 4.78
N GLU A 164 9.45 -10.01 4.38
CA GLU A 164 8.80 -8.85 3.77
C GLU A 164 8.28 -9.21 2.39
N TRP A 165 7.11 -8.67 2.06
CA TRP A 165 6.53 -8.79 0.73
C TRP A 165 6.80 -7.52 -0.04
N GLU A 166 7.01 -7.65 -1.34
CA GLU A 166 7.01 -6.50 -2.23
C GLU A 166 5.67 -5.75 -2.14
N ALA A 167 5.73 -4.42 -2.16
CA ALA A 167 4.57 -3.55 -2.16
C ALA A 167 4.46 -2.82 -3.50
N TRP A 168 3.24 -2.69 -4.02
CA TRP A 168 2.95 -1.99 -5.25
C TRP A 168 2.09 -0.76 -4.99
N HIS A 169 2.47 0.37 -5.57
CA HIS A 169 1.54 1.42 -5.94
C HIS A 169 1.07 1.15 -7.36
N PHE A 170 -0.19 0.76 -7.49
CA PHE A 170 -0.82 0.34 -8.74
C PHE A 170 -2.05 1.19 -9.02
N GLY A 171 -2.26 1.60 -10.27
CA GLY A 171 -3.42 2.40 -10.60
C GLY A 171 -3.65 2.59 -12.08
N ASN A 172 -4.86 3.04 -12.45
CA ASN A 172 -5.27 3.17 -13.85
C ASN A 172 -4.51 4.26 -14.63
N LYS A 173 -3.89 5.20 -13.92
CA LYS A 173 -3.06 6.27 -14.52
C LYS A 173 -1.61 5.84 -14.74
N LEU A 174 -1.22 4.69 -14.19
CA LEU A 174 0.12 4.13 -14.35
C LEU A 174 0.10 3.10 -15.50
N PRO A 175 1.20 3.02 -16.29
CA PRO A 175 1.32 1.98 -17.31
C PRO A 175 1.55 0.57 -16.71
N GLY A 176 1.72 0.48 -15.39
CA GLY A 176 1.88 -0.73 -14.59
C GLY A 176 1.88 -0.37 -13.10
N ALA A 177 2.88 -0.81 -12.34
CA ALA A 177 3.00 -0.47 -10.91
C ALA A 177 4.40 0.03 -10.56
N TYR A 178 4.48 0.99 -9.64
CA TYR A 178 5.72 1.27 -8.92
C TYR A 178 5.89 0.26 -7.79
N ARG A 179 7.06 -0.34 -7.69
CA ARG A 179 7.38 -1.45 -6.80
C ARG A 179 8.37 -1.02 -5.75
N TYR A 180 8.17 -1.53 -4.55
CA TYR A 180 8.97 -1.28 -3.35
C TYR A 180 9.24 -2.61 -2.67
N ARG A 181 10.42 -2.79 -2.07
CA ARG A 181 10.82 -4.07 -1.47
C ARG A 181 10.00 -4.44 -0.24
N SER A 182 9.31 -3.47 0.35
CA SER A 182 8.43 -3.65 1.51
C SER A 182 7.36 -2.56 1.55
N PHE A 183 6.33 -2.80 2.36
CA PHE A 183 5.34 -1.78 2.71
C PHE A 183 5.99 -0.57 3.40
N TYR A 184 7.00 -0.80 4.25
CA TYR A 184 7.75 0.28 4.89
C TYR A 184 8.45 1.18 3.87
N GLU A 185 9.12 0.63 2.85
CA GLU A 185 9.76 1.42 1.80
C GLU A 185 8.73 2.25 1.02
N LEU A 186 7.56 1.68 0.71
CA LEU A 186 6.46 2.41 0.07
C LEU A 186 6.00 3.60 0.95
N MET A 187 5.84 3.40 2.25
CA MET A 187 5.42 4.46 3.18
C MET A 187 6.50 5.52 3.39
N GLN A 188 7.78 5.17 3.29
CA GLN A 188 8.88 6.15 3.26
C GLN A 188 8.77 7.06 2.03
N GLN A 189 8.40 6.51 0.87
CA GLN A 189 8.20 7.31 -0.34
C GLN A 189 6.96 8.20 -0.25
N ALA A 190 5.87 7.71 0.33
CA ALA A 190 4.69 8.52 0.60
C ALA A 190 5.02 9.75 1.49
N LEU A 191 5.89 9.58 2.49
CA LEU A 191 6.39 10.70 3.29
C LEU A 191 7.22 11.68 2.46
N VAL A 192 8.14 11.19 1.62
CA VAL A 192 8.97 12.04 0.75
C VAL A 192 8.10 12.89 -0.19
N TRP A 193 7.03 12.33 -0.72
CA TRP A 193 6.10 13.06 -1.59
C TRP A 193 5.09 13.93 -0.84
N GLY A 194 4.93 13.70 0.47
CA GLY A 194 3.92 14.34 1.30
C GLY A 194 2.48 14.00 0.89
N ARG A 195 2.27 12.80 0.32
CA ARG A 195 0.99 12.30 -0.24
C ARG A 195 1.07 10.80 -0.49
N PHE A 196 -0.06 10.12 -0.67
CA PHE A 196 -0.05 8.69 -1.02
C PHE A 196 0.16 8.44 -2.52
N VAL A 197 -0.45 9.23 -3.40
CA VAL A 197 -0.35 9.02 -4.85
C VAL A 197 0.54 10.07 -5.48
N TYR A 198 1.50 9.64 -6.30
CA TYR A 198 2.35 10.52 -7.13
C TYR A 198 1.60 11.11 -8.33
#